data_AF-A0A1F2Z8D8-F1
#
_entry.id   AF-A0A1F2Z8D8-F1
#
_cell.length_a   1.000
_cell.length_b   1.000
_cell.length_c   1.000
_cell.angle_alpha   90.00
_cell.angle_beta   90.00
_cell.angle_gamma   90.00
#
_symmetry.space_group_name_H-M   'P 1'
#
loop_
_entity.id
_entity.type
_entity.pdbx_description
1 polymer ?
#
loop_
_entity_poly.entity_id
_entity_poly.type
_entity_poly.pdbx_seq_one_letter_code
_entity_poly.pdbx_strand_id
1 'polypeptide(L)' 'MTLSVRIPEDLEERLTRFAKKARRTKTSFVCQALEEFLEAQADYYAAIEIEKRIDKGTEKTYTLEEASRILGWKDLKDL' A
#
# COMPACT_ATOMS: atom_id res chain seq x y z
N MET A 1 0.31 7.12 24.18
CA MET A 1 -1.16 7.11 24.09
C MET A 1 -1.65 5.69 23.91
N THR A 2 -2.88 5.38 24.30
CA THR A 2 -3.45 4.03 24.29
C THR A 2 -4.76 4.01 23.50
N LEU A 3 -4.85 3.12 22.52
CA LEU A 3 -6.05 2.83 21.75
C LEU A 3 -6.53 1.43 22.13
N SER A 4 -7.82 1.28 22.44
CA SER A 4 -8.44 -0.02 22.69
C SER A 4 -9.35 -0.38 21.53
N VAL A 5 -9.14 -1.56 20.95
CA VAL A 5 -9.89 -2.07 19.80
C VAL A 5 -10.39 -3.47 20.11
N ARG A 6 -11.64 -3.75 19.74
CA ARG A 6 -12.19 -5.10 19.82
C ARG A 6 -11.80 -5.87 18.57
N ILE A 7 -11.16 -7.01 18.75
CA ILE A 7 -10.83 -7.94 17.67
C ILE A 7 -11.54 -9.27 17.92
N PRO A 8 -11.94 -10.00 16.87
CA PRO A 8 -12.44 -11.36 16.98
C PRO A 8 -11.45 -12.30 17.70
N GLU A 9 -11.97 -13.30 18.41
CA GLU A 9 -11.18 -14.24 19.19
C GLU A 9 -10.20 -15.05 18.33
N ASP A 10 -10.63 -15.49 17.14
CA ASP A 10 -9.77 -16.22 16.20
C ASP A 10 -8.56 -15.40 15.74
N LEU A 11 -8.76 -14.09 15.55
CA LEU A 11 -7.70 -13.17 15.17
C LEU A 11 -6.73 -12.92 16.32
N GLU A 12 -7.24 -12.79 17.55
CA GLU A 12 -6.46 -12.63 18.77
C GLU A 12 -5.54 -13.83 19.01
N GLU A 13 -6.06 -15.04 18.83
CA GLU A 13 -5.26 -16.26 18.92
C GLU A 13 -4.16 -16.33 17.85
N ARG A 14 -4.49 -16.03 16.59
CA ARG A 14 -3.54 -16.04 15.48
C ARG A 14 -2.41 -15.05 15.72
N LEU A 15 -2.75 -13.82 16.14
CA LEU A 15 -1.79 -12.78 16.50
C LEU A 15 -0.91 -13.22 17.66
N THR A 16 -1.48 -13.88 18.67
CA THR A 16 -0.73 -14.42 19.82
C THR A 16 0.29 -15.47 19.40
N ARG A 17 -0.12 -16.44 18.57
CA ARG A 17 0.79 -17.49 18.06
C ARG A 17 1.93 -16.90 17.23
N PHE A 18 1.60 -15.96 16.34
CA PHE A 18 2.58 -15.29 15.50
C PHE A 18 3.58 -14.47 16.32
N ALA A 19 3.08 -13.67 17.26
CA ALA A 19 3.89 -12.83 18.14
C ALA A 19 4.91 -13.65 18.96
N LYS A 20 4.46 -14.76 19.55
CA LYS A 20 5.32 -15.70 20.28
C LYS A 20 6.42 -16.28 19.40
N LYS A 21 6.08 -16.73 18.18
CA LYS A 21 7.04 -17.30 17.23
C LYS A 21 8.09 -16.28 16.80
N ALA A 22 7.67 -15.04 16.57
CA ALA A 22 8.54 -13.93 16.15
C ALA A 22 9.31 -13.26 17.30
N ARG A 23 9.07 -13.66 18.56
CA ARG A 23 9.61 -13.02 19.78
C ARG A 23 9.38 -11.50 19.82
N ARG A 24 8.22 -11.06 19.32
CA ARG A 24 7.77 -9.66 19.30
C ARG A 24 6.43 -9.53 20.03
N THR A 25 6.05 -8.33 20.44
CA THR A 25 4.77 -8.11 21.15
C THR A 25 3.60 -8.01 20.16
N LYS A 26 2.39 -8.38 20.61
CA LYS A 26 1.16 -8.21 19.82
C LYS A 26 0.99 -6.74 19.38
N THR A 27 1.22 -5.81 20.31
CA THR A 27 1.13 -4.37 20.06
C THR A 27 2.06 -3.91 18.96
N SER A 28 3.31 -4.42 18.90
CA SER A 28 4.25 -4.06 17.84
C SER A 28 3.73 -4.45 16.46
N PHE A 29 3.11 -5.63 16.32
CA PHE A 29 2.51 -6.05 15.06
C PHE A 29 1.26 -5.26 14.71
N VAL A 30 0.42 -4.92 15.69
CA VAL A 30 -0.77 -4.10 15.45
C VAL A 30 -0.37 -2.70 14.99
N CYS A 31 0.63 -2.08 15.63
CA CYS A 31 1.15 -0.78 15.18
C CYS A 31 1.71 -0.85 13.76
N GLN A 32 2.54 -1.85 13.46
CA GLN A 32 3.10 -2.03 12.13
C GLN A 32 2.00 -2.23 11.07
N ALA A 33 1.00 -3.08 11.35
CA ALA A 33 -0.12 -3.30 10.43
C ALA A 33 -0.95 -2.03 10.20
N LEU A 34 -1.08 -1.17 11.22
CA LEU A 34 -1.76 0.13 11.08
C LEU A 34 -0.94 1.09 10.21
N GLU A 35 0.38 1.14 10.39
CA GLU A 35 1.27 1.96 9.56
C GLU A 35 1.20 1.53 8.09
N GLU A 36 1.38 0.23 7.83
CA GLU A 36 1.28 -0.34 6.47
C GLU A 36 -0.11 -0.13 5.85
N PHE A 37 -1.18 -0.27 6.64
CA PHE A 37 -2.53 0.01 6.17
C PHE A 37 -2.71 1.48 5.78
N LEU A 38 -2.25 2.41 6.62
CA LEU A 38 -2.37 3.84 6.35
C LEU A 38 -1.56 4.26 5.11
N GLU A 39 -0.36 3.70 4.94
CA GLU A 39 0.47 3.95 3.76
C GLU A 39 -0.22 3.45 2.48
N ALA A 40 -0.73 2.21 2.49
CA ALA A 40 -1.48 1.66 1.35
C ALA A 40 -2.77 2.45 1.04
N GLN A 41 -3.47 2.95 2.07
CA GLN A 41 -4.64 3.81 1.87
C GLN A 41 -4.24 5.16 1.26
N ALA A 42 -3.16 5.77 1.74
CA ALA A 42 -2.66 7.03 1.20
C ALA A 42 -2.30 6.91 -0.29
N ASP A 43 -1.58 5.83 -0.65
CA ASP A 43 -1.23 5.53 -2.04
C ASP A 43 -2.47 5.32 -2.90
N TYR A 44 -3.45 4.57 -2.41
CA TYR A 44 -4.72 4.36 -3.10
C TYR A 44 -5.47 5.67 -3.36
N TYR A 45 -5.58 6.55 -2.37
CA TYR A 45 -6.23 7.84 -2.55
C TYR A 45 -5.45 8.75 -3.52
N ALA A 46 -4.11 8.76 -3.44
CA ALA A 46 -3.27 9.49 -4.38
C ALA A 46 -3.48 9.01 -5.83
N ALA A 47 -3.58 7.69 -6.03
CA ALA A 47 -3.87 7.10 -7.34
C ALA A 47 -5.25 7.53 -7.88
N ILE A 48 -6.30 7.52 -7.04
CA ILE A 48 -7.63 8.01 -7.43
C ILE A 48 -7.59 9.49 -7.81
N GLU A 49 -6.82 10.31 -7.09
CA GLU A 49 -6.71 11.73 -7.43
C GLU A 49 -6.03 11.94 -8.79
N ILE A 50 -5.00 11.15 -9.10
CA ILE A 50 -4.37 11.14 -10.42
C ILE A 50 -5.37 10.73 -11.49
N GLU A 51 -6.10 9.63 -11.30
CA GLU A 51 -7.14 9.14 -12.23
C GLU A 51 -8.16 10.23 -12.53
N LYS A 52 -8.69 10.90 -11.49
CA LYS A 52 -9.63 12.02 -11.66
C LYS A 52 -9.05 13.18 -12.48
N ARG A 53 -7.74 13.44 -12.38
CA ARG A 53 -7.09 14.48 -13.19
C ARG A 53 -6.85 14.02 -14.62
N ILE A 54 -6.62 12.73 -14.85
CA ILE A 54 -6.57 12.13 -16.20
C ILE A 54 -7.93 12.27 -16.88
N ASP A 55 -9.02 11.91 -16.19
CA ASP A 55 -10.39 12.02 -16.71
C ASP A 55 -10.76 13.47 -17.07
N LYS A 56 -10.26 14.43 -16.28
CA LYS A 56 -10.44 15.88 -16.55
C LYS A 56 -9.50 16.42 -17.61
N GLY A 57 -8.57 15.62 -18.14
CA GLY A 57 -7.55 16.03 -19.09
C GLY A 57 -6.51 17.00 -18.52
N THR A 58 -6.40 17.11 -17.19
CA THR A 58 -5.47 18.02 -16.51
C THR A 58 -4.17 17.33 -16.08
N GLU A 59 -4.12 16.00 -16.12
CA GLU A 59 -2.92 15.23 -15.86
C GLU A 59 -2.18 14.93 -17.15
N LYS A 60 -0.84 15.01 -17.12
CA LYS A 60 -0.04 14.68 -18.31
C LYS A 60 0.14 13.16 -18.39
N THR A 61 -0.46 12.57 -19.41
CA THR A 61 -0.26 11.15 -19.73
C THR A 61 0.80 10.98 -20.82
N TYR A 62 1.40 9.80 -20.87
CA TYR A 62 2.38 9.44 -21.88
C TYR A 62 1.96 8.11 -22.51
N THR A 63 2.16 7.98 -23.81
CA THR A 63 2.10 6.68 -24.48
C THR A 63 3.24 5.78 -24.00
N LEU A 64 3.11 4.48 -24.22
CA LEU A 64 4.14 3.51 -23.83
C LEU A 64 5.50 3.84 -24.47
N GLU A 65 5.49 4.24 -25.75
CA GLU A 65 6.69 4.62 -26.50
C GLU A 65 7.35 5.88 -25.93
N GLU A 66 6.55 6.89 -25.54
CA GLU A 66 7.06 8.12 -24.93
C GLU A 66 7.66 7.83 -23.56
N ALA A 67 6.98 7.06 -22.72
CA ALA A 67 7.46 6.66 -21.40
C ALA A 67 8.77 5.87 -21.49
N SER A 68 8.86 4.89 -22.40
CA SER A 68 10.08 4.10 -22.64
C SER A 68 11.27 4.98 -23.03
N ARG A 69 11.03 5.99 -23.89
CA ARG A 69 12.06 6.95 -24.29
C ARG A 69 12.52 7.83 -23.13
N ILE A 70 11.59 8.31 -22.29
CA ILE A 70 11.89 9.16 -21.13
C ILE A 70 12.69 8.38 -20.07
N LEU A 71 12.31 7.13 -19.80
CA LEU A 71 12.94 6.28 -18.78
C LEU A 71 14.22 5.59 -19.29
N GLY A 72 14.56 5.73 -20.57
CA GLY A 72 15.76 5.14 -21.17
C GLY A 72 15.68 3.63 -21.36
N TRP A 73 14.48 3.05 -21.38
CA TRP A 73 14.26 1.63 -21.66
C TRP A 73 14.20 1.43 -23.17
N LYS A 74 15.01 0.49 -23.69
CA LYS A 74 15.20 0.35 -25.15
C LYS A 74 14.24 -0.64 -25.83
N ASP A 75 13.66 -1.59 -25.12
CA ASP A 75 12.91 -2.69 -25.76
C ASP A 75 11.77 -3.19 -24.85
N LEU A 76 10.59 -2.58 -24.97
CA LEU A 76 9.33 -3.11 -24.40
C LEU A 76 8.43 -3.76 -25.47
N LYS A 77 8.93 -3.94 -26.70
CA LYS A 77 8.14 -4.49 -27.82
C LYS A 77 7.75 -5.96 -27.65
N ASP A 78 8.27 -6.65 -26.63
CA ASP A 78 8.13 -8.09 -26.43
C ASP A 78 7.31 -8.48 -25.17
N LEU A 79 6.51 -7.56 -24.62
CA LEU A 79 5.52 -7.81 -23.55
C LEU A 79 4.10 -7.72 -24.12
#